data_AF-A0A431HPF7-F1
#
_entry.id   AF-A0A431HPF7-F1
#
_cell.length_a   1.000
_cell.length_b   1.000
_cell.length_c   1.000
_cell.angle_alpha   90.00
_cell.angle_beta   90.00
_cell.angle_gamma   90.00
#
_symmetry.space_group_name_H-M   'P 1'
#
loop_
_entity.id
_entity.type
_entity.pdbx_description
1 polymer ?
#
loop_
_entity_poly.entity_id
_entity_poly.type
_entity_poly.pdbx_seq_one_letter_code
_entity_poly.pdbx_strand_id
1 'polypeptide(L)'
;MNEIPLVSPEIGGSLQVELESKKEKDYIKDKFKKLDEINPIVSFLIKNMAKSSKDKKMVAMCGILVYGMIQSQCEANMMKDTISLE
;
A
#
# COMPACT_ATOMS: atom_id res chain seq x y z
N MET A 1 12.84 11.45 13.93
CA MET A 1 13.47 10.27 13.28
C MET A 1 12.63 9.94 12.06
N ASN A 2 13.22 9.98 10.86
CA ASN A 2 12.59 9.55 9.61
C ASN A 2 12.72 8.02 9.48
N GLU A 3 12.07 7.29 10.37
CA GLU A 3 12.02 5.84 10.30
C GLU A 3 10.78 5.41 9.51
N ILE A 4 10.93 4.40 8.65
CA ILE A 4 9.80 3.78 7.98
C ILE A 4 8.89 3.24 9.09
N PRO A 5 7.59 3.58 9.08
CA PRO A 5 6.72 3.20 10.20
C PRO A 5 6.58 1.68 10.29
N LEU A 6 6.65 1.15 11.51
CA LEU A 6 6.37 -0.25 11.79
C LEU A 6 4.86 -0.50 11.60
N VAL A 7 4.50 -1.35 10.64
CA VAL A 7 3.12 -1.72 10.34
C VAL A 7 2.60 -2.67 11.41
N SER A 8 1.48 -2.32 12.06
CA SER A 8 0.84 -3.19 13.03
C SER A 8 0.03 -4.33 12.38
N PRO A 9 -0.17 -5.48 13.06
CA PRO A 9 -0.93 -6.62 12.52
C PRO A 9 -2.37 -6.26 12.11
N GLU A 10 -3.01 -5.32 12.80
CA GLU A 10 -4.38 -4.88 12.53
C GLU A 10 -4.50 -4.19 11.16
N ILE A 11 -3.51 -3.34 10.84
CA ILE A 11 -3.40 -2.70 9.52
C ILE A 11 -3.23 -3.77 8.44
N GLY A 12 -2.30 -4.71 8.65
CA GLY A 12 -2.04 -5.80 7.71
C GLY A 12 -3.27 -6.68 7.45
N GLY A 13 -3.97 -7.07 8.52
CA GLY A 13 -5.18 -7.90 8.45
C GLY A 13 -6.33 -7.20 7.72
N SER A 14 -6.55 -5.91 7.96
CA SER A 14 -7.63 -5.15 7.30
C SER A 14 -7.46 -5.10 5.77
N LEU A 15 -6.23 -4.93 5.29
CA LEU A 15 -5.91 -4.89 3.86
C LEU A 15 -6.03 -6.27 3.20
N GLN A 16 -5.72 -7.34 3.93
CA GLN A 16 -5.95 -8.71 3.46
C GLN A 16 -7.45 -8.97 3.23
N VAL A 17 -8.31 -8.57 4.17
CA VAL A 17 -9.77 -8.72 4.02
C VAL A 17 -10.30 -7.87 2.84
N GLU A 18 -9.74 -6.69 2.61
CA GLU A 18 -10.12 -5.85 1.45
C GLU A 18 -9.76 -6.53 0.11
N LEU A 19 -8.65 -7.26 0.08
CA LEU A 19 -8.24 -8.04 -1.09
C LEU A 19 -9.13 -9.25 -1.35
N GLU A 20 -9.51 -9.97 -0.30
CA GLU A 20 -10.37 -11.15 -0.39
C GLU A 20 -11.81 -10.80 -0.78
N SER A 21 -12.29 -9.59 -0.42
CA SER A 21 -13.66 -9.13 -0.69
C SER A 21 -13.87 -8.50 -2.07
N LYS A 22 -12.82 -8.04 -2.73
CA LYS A 22 -12.91 -7.40 -4.06
C LYS A 22 -12.45 -8.35 -5.16
N LYS A 23 -12.95 -8.14 -6.39
CA LYS A 23 -12.33 -8.76 -7.56
C LYS A 23 -10.90 -8.23 -7.67
N GLU A 24 -9.96 -9.10 -7.33
CA GLU A 24 -8.52 -8.86 -7.22
C GLU A 24 -7.95 -7.96 -8.35
N LYS A 25 -8.39 -8.20 -9.59
CA LYS A 25 -7.92 -7.48 -10.77
C LYS A 25 -8.37 -6.01 -10.81
N ASP A 26 -9.61 -5.74 -10.42
CA ASP A 26 -10.17 -4.38 -10.43
C ASP A 26 -9.60 -3.55 -9.28
N TYR A 27 -9.42 -4.18 -8.11
CA TYR A 27 -8.76 -3.57 -6.96
C TYR A 27 -7.33 -3.10 -7.27
N ILE A 28 -6.51 -3.99 -7.86
CA ILE A 28 -5.12 -3.67 -8.24
C ILE A 28 -5.09 -2.48 -9.21
N LYS A 29 -5.98 -2.47 -10.20
CA LYS A 29 -6.04 -1.42 -11.22
C LYS A 29 -6.39 -0.07 -10.60
N ASP A 30 -7.38 -0.03 -9.73
CA ASP A 30 -7.80 1.20 -9.04
C ASP A 30 -6.71 1.72 -8.10
N LYS A 31 -6.05 0.85 -7.35
CA LYS A 31 -4.94 1.25 -6.46
C LYS A 31 -3.74 1.75 -7.26
N PHE A 32 -3.40 1.13 -8.39
CA PHE A 32 -2.35 1.64 -9.26
C PHE A 32 -2.67 3.01 -9.84
N LYS A 33 -3.92 3.25 -10.25
CA LYS A 33 -4.35 4.55 -10.75
C LYS A 33 -4.15 5.64 -9.68
N LYS A 34 -4.59 5.37 -8.45
CA LYS A 34 -4.38 6.29 -7.32
C LYS A 34 -2.90 6.48 -7.00
N LEU A 35 -2.11 5.41 -7.04
CA LEU A 35 -0.67 5.47 -6.78
C LEU A 35 0.08 6.26 -7.86
N ASP A 36 -0.33 6.15 -9.13
CA ASP A 36 0.21 6.98 -10.22
C ASP A 36 -0.03 8.48 -9.97
N GLU A 37 -1.17 8.84 -9.38
CA GLU A 37 -1.53 10.23 -9.06
C GLU A 37 -0.79 10.74 -7.81
N ILE A 38 -0.63 9.91 -6.77
CA ILE A 38 -0.05 10.31 -5.48
C ILE A 38 1.48 10.20 -5.48
N ASN A 39 2.02 9.11 -6.01
CA ASN A 39 3.45 8.83 -6.00
C ASN A 39 3.88 8.07 -7.28
N PRO A 40 4.05 8.79 -8.41
CA PRO A 40 4.37 8.18 -9.70
C PRO A 40 5.72 7.43 -9.70
N ILE A 41 6.66 7.82 -8.83
CA ILE A 41 7.97 7.15 -8.72
C ILE A 41 7.82 5.74 -8.15
N VAL A 42 7.06 5.59 -7.06
CA VAL A 42 6.80 4.27 -6.47
C VAL A 42 5.99 3.40 -7.45
N SER A 43 5.00 3.98 -8.11
CA SER A 43 4.26 3.26 -9.16
C SER A 43 5.18 2.76 -10.28
N PHE A 44 6.08 3.62 -10.77
CA PHE A 44 7.07 3.25 -11.79
C PHE A 44 7.99 2.12 -11.32
N LEU A 45 8.46 2.18 -10.08
CA LEU A 45 9.28 1.14 -9.47
C LEU A 45 8.55 -0.21 -9.47
N ILE A 46 7.32 -0.27 -8.96
CA ILE A 46 6.54 -1.52 -8.90
C ILE A 46 6.27 -2.04 -10.31
N LYS A 47 5.92 -1.17 -11.27
CA LYS A 47 5.71 -1.54 -12.67
C LYS A 47 6.96 -2.16 -13.29
N ASN A 48 8.15 -1.63 -13.00
CA ASN A 48 9.40 -2.18 -13.52
C ASN A 48 9.78 -3.51 -12.84
N MET A 49 9.60 -3.63 -11.52
CA MET A 49 9.80 -4.90 -10.82
C MET A 49 8.86 -5.99 -11.35
N ALA A 50 7.60 -5.64 -11.62
CA ALA A 50 6.64 -6.56 -12.21
C ALA A 50 7.06 -7.01 -13.61
N LYS A 51 7.63 -6.12 -14.44
CA LYS A 51 8.13 -6.49 -15.79
C LYS A 51 9.28 -7.50 -15.74
N SER A 52 10.16 -7.40 -14.74
CA SER A 52 11.30 -8.32 -14.54
C SER A 52 10.91 -9.65 -13.88
N SER A 53 9.69 -9.76 -13.36
CA SER A 53 9.22 -10.97 -12.67
C SER A 53 8.52 -11.94 -13.62
N LYS A 54 8.67 -13.24 -13.34
CA LYS A 54 7.87 -14.30 -13.97
C LYS A 54 6.40 -14.20 -13.56
N ASP A 55 6.14 -13.76 -12.33
CA ASP A 55 4.79 -13.50 -11.81
C ASP A 55 4.58 -11.99 -11.63
N LYS A 56 4.14 -11.35 -12.71
CA LYS A 56 3.92 -9.91 -12.76
C LYS A 56 2.77 -9.48 -11.84
N LYS A 57 1.75 -10.34 -11.72
CA LYS A 57 0.53 -10.05 -10.96
C LYS A 57 0.84 -10.06 -9.46
N MET A 58 1.56 -11.07 -8.99
CA MET A 58 1.96 -11.16 -7.59
C MET A 58 2.85 -9.99 -7.18
N VAL A 59 3.86 -9.63 -8.00
CA VAL A 59 4.74 -8.50 -7.68
C VAL A 59 3.98 -7.16 -7.64
N ALA A 60 3.08 -6.94 -8.60
CA ALA A 60 2.20 -5.77 -8.62
C ALA A 60 1.34 -5.70 -7.34
N MET A 61 0.77 -6.82 -6.92
CA MET A 61 -0.05 -6.91 -5.72
C MET A 61 0.78 -6.64 -4.45
N CYS A 62 1.93 -7.30 -4.28
CA CYS A 62 2.80 -7.08 -3.12
C CYS A 62 3.23 -5.61 -3.03
N GLY A 63 3.59 -4.98 -4.15
CA GLY A 63 3.97 -3.56 -4.17
C GLY A 63 2.84 -2.65 -3.69
N ILE A 64 1.61 -2.86 -4.18
CA ILE A 64 0.43 -2.10 -3.74
C ILE A 64 0.14 -2.35 -2.26
N LEU A 65 0.22 -3.60 -1.80
CA LEU A 65 -0.03 -3.97 -0.42
C LEU A 65 0.94 -3.27 0.54
N VAL A 66 2.24 -3.35 0.25
CA VAL A 66 3.27 -2.72 1.08
C VAL A 66 3.08 -1.22 1.14
N TYR A 67 2.81 -0.59 0.00
CA TYR A 67 2.51 0.84 -0.03
C TYR A 67 1.28 1.19 0.82
N GLY A 68 0.18 0.44 0.66
CA GLY A 68 -1.05 0.64 1.41
C GLY A 68 -0.85 0.48 2.92
N MET A 69 -0.08 -0.53 3.35
CA MET A 69 0.23 -0.75 4.76
C MET A 69 1.02 0.42 5.37
N ILE A 70 2.06 0.89 4.69
CA ILE A 70 2.87 2.03 5.15
C ILE A 70 2.02 3.29 5.20
N GLN A 71 1.21 3.54 4.18
CA GLN A 71 0.32 4.69 4.12
C GLN A 71 -0.66 4.68 5.30
N SER A 72 -1.39 3.59 5.51
CA SER A 72 -2.35 3.48 6.60
C SER A 72 -1.69 3.65 7.98
N GLN A 73 -0.46 3.14 8.15
CA GLN A 73 0.28 3.34 9.39
C GLN A 73 0.73 4.80 9.58
N CYS A 74 1.17 5.49 8.52
CA CYS A 74 1.47 6.92 8.57
C CYS A 74 0.23 7.72 8.98
N GLU A 75 -0.92 7.43 8.39
CA GLU A 75 -2.19 8.09 8.71
C GLU A 75 -2.58 7.85 10.18
N ALA A 76 -2.47 6.61 10.68
CA ALA A 76 -2.73 6.29 12.09
C ALA A 76 -1.78 7.04 13.04
N ASN A 77 -0.49 7.14 12.70
CA ASN A 77 0.48 7.87 13.49
C ASN A 77 0.14 9.37 13.55
N MET A 78 -0.21 9.98 12.41
CA MET A 78 -0.62 11.39 12.35
C MET A 78 -1.88 11.65 13.19
N MET A 79 -2.86 10.74 13.15
CA MET A 79 -4.06 10.85 13.98
C MET A 79 -3.73 10.77 15.47
N LYS A 80 -2.87 9.83 15.86
CA LYS A 80 -2.42 9.69 17.26
C LYS A 80 -1.74 10.96 17.76
N ASP A 81 -0.86 11.54 16.96
CA ASP A 81 -0.16 12.77 17.31
C ASP A 81 -1.14 13.94 17.45
N THR A 82 -2.16 14.02 16.58
CA THR A 82 -3.19 15.07 16.64
C THR A 82 -4.06 14.94 17.90
N ILE A 83 -4.49 13.72 18.25
CA ILE A 83 -5.31 13.45 19.44
C ILE A 83 -4.51 13.67 20.73
N SER A 84 -3.21 13.41 20.71
CA SER A 84 -2.35 13.57 21.90
C SER A 84 -1.97 15.03 22.20
N LEU A 85 -2.33 15.97 21.32
CA LEU A 85 -2.10 17.41 21.48
C LEU A 85 -3.32 18.16 22.05
N GLU A 86 -4.47 17.49 22.20
CA GLU A 86 -5.66 17.97 22.94
C GLU A 86 -5.64 17.48 24.40
#